data_AF-A0A969GGA5-F1
#
_entry.id   AF-A0A969GGA5-F1
#
_cell.length_a   1.000
_cell.length_b   1.000
_cell.length_c   1.000
_cell.angle_alpha   90.00
_cell.angle_beta   90.00
_cell.angle_gamma   90.00
#
_symmetry.space_group_name_H-M   'P 1'
#
loop_
_entity.id
_entity.type
_entity.pdbx_description
1 polymer ?
#
loop_
_entity_poly.entity_id
_entity_poly.type
_entity_poly.pdbx_seq_one_letter_code
_entity_poly.pdbx_strand_id
1 'polypeptide(L)'
;MQLVERSGDLVLEMVNYRGPSKRFWELRWPGAFFKGWPFCAFYLEVADRSEFTTGQAFGQRIGAGRIVQHLDEPRTYAADGQRSYRVAYSRDERELGIEVDLMEWRLLRRWTQAGEVGWPMLESPFARQEVDGEVELEGATVQCTCGPVWLAKSPTGDCWIAGYLGLQPATMHLTTPDGSASVELNGPDVVVMENGVIRSVAE
;
A
#
# COMPACT_ATOMS: atom_id res chain seq x y z
N MET A 1 -1.75 20.06 -14.61
CA MET A 1 -2.33 19.05 -13.71
C MET A 1 -3.83 19.14 -13.84
N GLN A 2 -4.52 18.01 -14.00
CA GLN A 2 -5.97 17.97 -14.11
C GLN A 2 -6.52 16.73 -13.41
N LEU A 3 -7.73 16.84 -12.86
CA LEU A 3 -8.52 15.71 -12.39
C LEU A 3 -9.47 15.32 -13.52
N VAL A 4 -9.44 14.06 -13.92
CA VAL A 4 -10.28 13.53 -15.00
C VAL A 4 -10.94 12.24 -14.53
N GLU A 5 -12.17 12.00 -14.94
CA GLU A 5 -12.83 10.71 -14.74
C GLU A 5 -12.43 9.76 -15.87
N ARG A 6 -12.02 8.54 -15.52
CA ARG A 6 -11.69 7.47 -16.47
C ARG A 6 -12.29 6.16 -15.97
N SER A 7 -13.24 5.60 -16.72
CA SER A 7 -13.88 4.32 -16.37
C SER A 7 -14.52 4.29 -14.98
N GLY A 8 -15.05 5.42 -14.49
CA GLY A 8 -15.62 5.56 -13.15
C GLY A 8 -14.59 5.90 -12.06
N ASP A 9 -13.30 5.87 -12.37
CA ASP A 9 -12.23 6.27 -11.44
C ASP A 9 -11.89 7.75 -11.60
N LEU A 10 -11.65 8.43 -10.48
CA LEU A 10 -11.10 9.78 -10.48
C LEU A 10 -9.57 9.72 -10.59
N VAL A 11 -9.03 10.24 -11.69
CA VAL A 11 -7.61 10.18 -12.01
C VAL A 11 -6.98 11.57 -11.94
N LEU A 12 -5.89 11.71 -11.18
CA LEU A 12 -5.03 12.89 -11.20
C LEU A 12 -3.96 12.76 -12.29
N GLU A 13 -4.09 13.56 -13.35
CA GLU A 13 -3.07 13.66 -14.38
C GLU A 13 -2.11 14.82 -14.12
N MET A 14 -0.82 14.50 -14.03
CA MET A 14 0.23 15.50 -13.85
C MET A 14 1.36 15.28 -14.84
N VAL A 15 1.57 16.25 -15.73
CA VAL A 15 2.78 16.33 -16.55
C VAL A 15 3.90 16.87 -15.67
N ASN A 16 4.79 15.97 -15.23
CA ASN A 16 5.91 16.28 -14.34
C ASN A 16 7.28 16.26 -15.05
N TYR A 17 7.35 15.77 -16.29
CA TYR A 17 8.59 15.70 -17.05
C TYR A 17 8.97 17.06 -17.66
N ARG A 18 10.06 17.64 -17.17
CA ARG A 18 10.68 18.88 -17.71
C ARG A 18 12.02 18.62 -18.42
N GLY A 19 12.38 17.35 -18.62
CA GLY A 19 13.63 16.96 -19.27
C GLY A 19 13.57 17.01 -20.81
N PRO A 20 14.68 16.71 -21.49
CA PRO A 20 14.74 16.65 -22.96
C PRO A 20 13.86 15.53 -23.51
N SER A 21 13.40 15.64 -24.76
CA SER A 21 12.58 14.60 -25.41
C SER A 21 13.22 13.21 -25.31
N LYS A 22 12.49 12.24 -24.76
CA LYS A 22 12.96 10.86 -24.64
C LYS A 22 12.84 10.12 -25.98
N ARG A 23 13.83 9.32 -26.34
CA ARG A 23 13.82 8.38 -27.48
C ARG A 23 13.11 7.08 -27.09
N PHE A 24 12.60 6.32 -28.06
CA PHE A 24 11.76 5.16 -27.75
C PHE A 24 12.46 4.05 -26.92
N TRP A 25 13.79 3.91 -27.01
CA TRP A 25 14.58 2.97 -26.20
C TRP A 25 14.59 3.33 -24.70
N GLU A 26 14.34 4.61 -24.39
CA GLU A 26 14.27 5.15 -23.03
C GLU A 26 12.88 4.97 -22.39
N LEU A 27 11.89 4.53 -23.17
CA LEU A 27 10.50 4.34 -22.75
C LEU A 27 10.07 2.87 -22.67
N ARG A 28 10.88 1.93 -23.18
CA ARG A 28 10.54 0.50 -23.16
C ARG A 28 10.71 -0.06 -21.75
N TRP A 29 9.67 -0.64 -21.15
CA TRP A 29 9.78 -1.42 -19.91
C TRP A 29 10.58 -2.71 -20.16
N PRO A 30 11.52 -3.14 -19.29
CA PRO A 30 12.01 -2.54 -18.04
C PRO A 30 13.33 -1.77 -18.27
N GLY A 31 13.28 -0.71 -19.08
CA GLY A 31 14.42 -0.07 -19.73
C GLY A 31 15.67 0.02 -18.85
N ALA A 32 16.76 -0.57 -19.34
CA ALA A 32 18.00 -0.77 -18.58
C ALA A 32 18.66 0.52 -18.07
N PHE A 33 18.20 1.70 -18.53
CA PHE A 33 18.81 2.99 -18.25
C PHE A 33 18.08 3.85 -17.19
N PHE A 34 16.88 3.46 -16.73
CA PHE A 34 16.07 4.27 -15.78
C PHE A 34 15.70 3.57 -14.47
N LYS A 35 16.36 2.45 -14.13
CA LYS A 35 16.23 1.89 -12.77
C LYS A 35 16.70 2.95 -11.76
N GLY A 36 16.01 3.09 -10.64
CA GLY A 36 16.43 4.04 -9.62
C GLY A 36 15.97 5.48 -9.80
N TRP A 37 15.30 5.90 -10.88
CA TRP A 37 14.87 7.30 -11.05
C TRP A 37 13.44 7.51 -10.55
N PRO A 38 13.21 8.35 -9.52
CA PRO A 38 11.85 8.69 -9.11
C PRO A 38 11.24 9.62 -10.15
N PHE A 39 10.00 9.38 -10.56
CA PHE A 39 9.31 10.28 -11.48
C PHE A 39 8.85 11.56 -10.76
N CYS A 40 8.29 11.41 -9.55
CA CYS A 40 7.99 12.49 -8.61
C CYS A 40 7.53 11.90 -7.27
N ALA A 41 7.72 12.65 -6.18
CA ALA A 41 6.87 12.53 -5.00
C ALA A 41 5.81 13.63 -5.02
N PHE A 42 4.61 13.32 -4.53
CA PHE A 42 3.57 14.30 -4.30
C PHE A 42 2.91 14.04 -2.94
N TYR A 43 2.33 15.10 -2.38
CA TYR A 43 1.51 15.05 -1.18
C TYR A 43 0.05 15.30 -1.59
N LEU A 44 -0.86 14.50 -1.05
CA LEU A 44 -2.30 14.64 -1.24
C LEU A 44 -2.95 14.76 0.14
N GLU A 45 -3.80 15.77 0.30
CA GLU A 45 -4.65 15.95 1.48
C GLU A 45 -6.10 16.03 1.01
N VAL A 46 -6.97 15.34 1.73
CA VAL A 46 -8.42 15.36 1.52
C VAL A 46 -9.05 15.89 2.80
N ALA A 47 -10.05 16.76 2.65
CA ALA A 47 -10.80 17.34 3.76
C ALA A 47 -12.29 17.35 3.42
N ASP A 48 -13.14 17.31 4.44
CA ASP A 48 -14.58 17.44 4.28
C ASP A 48 -14.92 18.82 3.73
N ARG A 49 -15.96 18.89 2.89
CA ARG A 49 -16.38 20.16 2.26
C ARG A 49 -16.72 21.24 3.29
N SER A 50 -17.15 20.85 4.48
CA SER A 50 -17.49 21.73 5.61
C SER A 50 -16.28 22.29 6.35
N GLU A 51 -15.10 21.69 6.24
CA GLU A 51 -13.90 22.14 6.95
C GLU A 51 -13.31 23.44 6.38
N PHE A 52 -13.58 23.72 5.10
CA PHE A 52 -13.07 24.90 4.41
C PHE A 52 -14.15 25.60 3.59
N THR A 53 -14.27 26.92 3.76
CA THR A 53 -15.24 27.73 3.02
C THR A 53 -15.05 27.59 1.50
N THR A 54 -13.82 27.55 1.02
CA THR A 54 -13.47 27.43 -0.41
C THR A 54 -12.28 26.49 -0.63
N GLY A 55 -12.16 25.94 -1.84
CA GLY A 55 -10.98 25.16 -2.24
C GLY A 55 -9.69 25.99 -2.21
N GLN A 56 -9.77 27.31 -2.42
CA GLN A 56 -8.61 28.20 -2.28
C GLN A 56 -8.13 28.27 -0.83
N ALA A 57 -9.04 28.37 0.15
CA ALA A 57 -8.69 28.37 1.56
C ALA A 57 -8.00 27.05 1.95
N PHE A 58 -8.50 25.92 1.45
CA PHE A 58 -7.86 24.62 1.63
C PHE A 58 -6.47 24.56 0.96
N GLY A 59 -6.34 25.05 -0.28
CA GLY A 59 -5.05 25.12 -0.96
C GLY A 59 -4.02 26.00 -0.25
N GLN A 60 -4.44 27.12 0.33
CA GLN A 60 -3.58 27.97 1.18
C GLN A 60 -3.14 27.22 2.44
N ARG A 61 -4.02 26.43 3.05
CA ARG A 61 -3.69 25.59 4.21
C ARG A 61 -2.62 24.54 3.86
N ILE A 62 -2.76 23.85 2.72
CA ILE A 62 -1.74 22.91 2.23
C ILE A 62 -0.43 23.65 1.92
N GLY A 63 -0.51 24.81 1.27
CA GLY A 63 0.64 25.63 0.87
C GLY A 63 1.42 26.25 2.04
N ALA A 64 0.84 26.30 3.24
CA ALA A 64 1.54 26.72 4.46
C ALA A 64 2.51 25.65 5.00
N GLY A 65 2.41 24.42 4.51
CA GLY A 65 3.34 23.35 4.85
C GLY A 65 4.64 23.40 4.04
N ARG A 66 5.55 22.50 4.36
CA ARG A 66 6.87 22.40 3.75
C ARG A 66 7.13 20.96 3.33
N ILE A 67 7.55 20.79 2.07
CA ILE A 67 8.06 19.54 1.55
C ILE A 67 9.59 19.54 1.67
N VAL A 68 10.12 18.50 2.32
CA VAL A 68 11.56 18.20 2.33
C VAL A 68 11.77 16.93 1.54
N GLN A 69 12.79 16.93 0.70
CA GLN A 69 13.18 15.73 -0.02
C GLN A 69 14.69 15.55 0.03
N HIS A 70 15.09 14.29 0.10
CA HIS A 70 16.47 13.86 -0.02
C HIS A 70 16.51 12.69 -0.98
N LEU A 71 17.38 12.76 -1.98
CA LEU A 71 17.56 11.73 -2.99
C LEU A 71 19.04 11.40 -3.05
N ASP A 72 19.37 10.14 -2.82
CA ASP A 72 20.74 9.65 -2.97
C ASP A 72 21.23 9.83 -4.41
N GLU A 73 22.55 9.96 -4.55
CA GLU A 73 23.23 10.07 -5.83
C GLU A 73 22.80 8.95 -6.80
N PRO A 74 22.67 9.25 -8.12
CA PRO A 74 22.28 8.26 -9.11
C PRO A 74 23.20 7.03 -9.12
N ARG A 75 22.58 5.84 -9.20
CA ARG A 75 23.27 4.56 -9.42
C ARG A 75 22.72 3.89 -10.69
N THR A 76 23.56 3.11 -11.37
CA THR A 76 23.22 2.49 -12.66
C THR A 76 22.73 1.06 -12.49
N TYR A 77 23.28 0.29 -11.54
CA TYR A 77 22.93 -1.12 -11.35
C TYR A 77 22.40 -1.38 -9.94
N ALA A 78 21.37 -2.24 -9.82
CA ALA A 78 20.82 -2.62 -8.51
C ALA A 78 21.87 -3.34 -7.63
N ALA A 79 22.84 -4.02 -8.25
CA ALA A 79 23.98 -4.61 -7.55
C ALA A 79 24.89 -3.57 -6.87
N ASP A 80 24.79 -2.29 -7.25
CA ASP A 80 25.52 -1.20 -6.61
C ASP A 80 24.87 -0.76 -5.28
N GLY A 81 23.83 -1.46 -4.84
CA GLY A 81 23.12 -1.24 -3.58
C GLY A 81 21.90 -0.33 -3.70
N GLN A 82 21.28 -0.08 -2.55
CA GLN A 82 20.09 0.75 -2.40
C GLN A 82 20.33 2.18 -2.87
N ARG A 83 19.29 2.79 -3.47
CA ARG A 83 19.21 4.23 -3.73
C ARG A 83 18.00 4.78 -3.01
N SER A 84 18.21 5.46 -1.88
CA SER A 84 17.13 6.00 -1.08
C SER A 84 16.54 7.28 -1.69
N TYR A 85 15.22 7.34 -1.74
CA TYR A 85 14.47 8.57 -1.91
C TYR A 85 13.56 8.79 -0.73
N ARG A 86 13.85 9.85 0.03
CA ARG A 86 13.09 10.29 1.19
C ARG A 86 12.31 11.56 0.86
N VAL A 87 11.03 11.58 1.17
CA VAL A 87 10.20 12.77 1.07
C VAL A 87 9.32 12.90 2.32
N ALA A 88 9.16 14.13 2.81
CA ALA A 88 8.34 14.44 3.96
C ALA A 88 7.55 15.72 3.70
N TYR A 89 6.28 15.73 4.11
CA TYR A 89 5.48 16.93 4.25
C TYR A 89 5.32 17.24 5.74
N SER A 90 5.57 18.49 6.12
CA SER A 90 5.42 18.97 7.49
C SER A 90 4.58 20.23 7.52
N ARG A 91 3.65 20.32 8.47
CA ARG A 91 2.84 21.51 8.74
C ARG A 91 2.42 21.51 10.20
N ASP A 92 2.66 22.61 10.90
CA ASP A 92 2.47 22.70 12.36
C ASP A 92 3.25 21.58 13.09
N GLU A 93 2.61 20.87 14.01
CA GLU A 93 3.17 19.71 14.73
C GLU A 93 2.92 18.38 14.00
N ARG A 94 2.48 18.41 12.74
CA ARG A 94 2.20 17.22 11.94
C ARG A 94 3.29 17.02 10.90
N GLU A 95 3.71 15.77 10.76
CA GLU A 95 4.61 15.33 9.72
C GLU A 95 4.08 14.00 9.16
N LEU A 96 4.26 13.81 7.86
CA LEU A 96 4.11 12.52 7.19
C LEU A 96 5.27 12.37 6.22
N GLY A 97 5.91 11.22 6.22
CA GLY A 97 6.96 10.94 5.26
C GLY A 97 7.05 9.49 4.84
N ILE A 98 7.77 9.31 3.74
CA ILE A 98 8.03 8.03 3.10
C ILE A 98 9.47 7.98 2.60
N GLU A 99 10.07 6.81 2.70
CA GLU A 99 11.39 6.49 2.17
C GLU A 99 11.30 5.22 1.35
N VAL A 100 11.81 5.25 0.12
CA VAL A 100 11.72 4.17 -0.86
C VAL A 100 13.10 3.88 -1.44
N ASP A 101 13.44 2.60 -1.57
CA ASP A 101 14.56 2.18 -2.40
C ASP A 101 14.12 2.18 -3.86
N LEU A 102 14.70 3.08 -4.65
CA LEU A 102 14.35 3.22 -6.06
C LEU A 102 14.95 2.12 -6.94
N MET A 103 15.91 1.35 -6.44
CA MET A 103 16.52 0.26 -7.21
C MET A 103 15.63 -0.97 -7.23
N GLU A 104 15.12 -1.38 -6.06
CA GLU A 104 14.18 -2.49 -5.91
C GLU A 104 12.71 -2.07 -5.91
N TRP A 105 12.40 -0.77 -5.92
CA TRP A 105 11.05 -0.24 -5.70
C TRP A 105 10.42 -0.72 -4.39
N ARG A 106 11.25 -0.83 -3.35
CA ARG A 106 10.86 -1.34 -2.04
C ARG A 106 10.64 -0.19 -1.07
N LEU A 107 9.52 -0.21 -0.34
CA LEU A 107 9.32 0.71 0.78
C LEU A 107 10.35 0.42 1.88
N LEU A 108 11.06 1.46 2.32
CA LEU A 108 12.05 1.37 3.40
C LEU A 108 11.45 1.83 4.73
N ARG A 109 10.73 2.95 4.71
CA ARG A 109 10.17 3.56 5.91
C ARG A 109 8.94 4.40 5.57
N ARG A 110 8.00 4.45 6.51
CA ARG A 110 7.00 5.54 6.60
C ARG A 110 6.99 6.04 8.03
N TRP A 111 6.59 7.28 8.22
CA TRP A 111 6.50 7.84 9.56
C TRP A 111 5.49 8.98 9.61
N THR A 112 5.05 9.27 10.82
CA THR A 112 4.30 10.47 11.16
C THR A 112 5.01 11.22 12.28
N GLN A 113 4.42 12.30 12.79
CA GLN A 113 4.87 12.96 14.01
C GLN A 113 4.97 12.01 15.23
N ALA A 114 4.23 10.89 15.23
CA ALA A 114 4.25 9.90 16.30
C ALA A 114 5.39 8.88 16.17
N GLY A 115 6.19 8.91 15.10
CA GLY A 115 7.27 7.97 14.84
C GLY A 115 7.02 7.09 13.61
N GLU A 116 7.75 5.98 13.52
CA GLU A 116 7.67 5.06 12.39
C GLU A 116 6.30 4.39 12.30
N VAL A 117 5.76 4.38 11.08
CA VAL A 117 4.53 3.69 10.74
C VAL A 117 4.95 2.48 9.90
N GLY A 118 4.92 1.30 10.51
CA GLY A 118 5.06 0.01 9.81
C GLY A 118 3.99 -0.13 8.71
N TRP A 119 4.05 -1.14 7.84
CA TRP A 119 3.09 -1.31 6.73
C TRP A 119 1.63 -1.12 7.17
N PRO A 120 0.81 -0.36 6.40
CA PRO A 120 -0.56 -0.13 6.82
C PRO A 120 -1.24 -1.49 6.75
N MET A 121 -1.92 -1.87 7.83
CA MET A 121 -2.76 -3.06 7.78
C MET A 121 -3.80 -2.86 6.68
N LEU A 122 -4.09 -3.91 5.93
CA LEU A 122 -5.20 -3.91 4.99
C LEU A 122 -6.50 -3.66 5.77
N GLU A 123 -7.15 -2.53 5.51
CA GLU A 123 -8.44 -2.17 6.14
C GLU A 123 -9.38 -1.57 5.09
N SER A 124 -10.50 -2.25 4.84
CA SER A 124 -11.57 -1.86 3.92
C SER A 124 -12.89 -2.47 4.39
N PRO A 125 -14.05 -2.05 3.83
CA PRO A 125 -15.34 -2.67 4.17
C PRO A 125 -15.42 -4.18 3.93
N PHE A 126 -14.57 -4.71 3.04
CA PHE A 126 -14.58 -6.11 2.63
C PHE A 126 -13.25 -6.82 2.95
N ALA A 127 -12.33 -6.17 3.67
CA ALA A 127 -11.07 -6.80 4.04
C ALA A 127 -10.44 -6.16 5.28
N ARG A 128 -9.87 -6.99 6.17
CA ARG A 128 -9.22 -6.55 7.40
C ARG A 128 -7.97 -7.38 7.66
N GLN A 129 -6.94 -6.76 8.22
CA GLN A 129 -5.70 -7.40 8.63
C GLN A 129 -5.40 -7.04 10.09
N GLU A 130 -4.89 -8.00 10.84
CA GLU A 130 -4.44 -7.82 12.21
C GLU A 130 -3.08 -8.52 12.42
N VAL A 131 -2.33 -8.08 13.44
CA VAL A 131 -0.95 -8.56 13.71
C VAL A 131 -0.90 -9.74 14.65
N ASP A 132 -1.87 -9.88 15.53
CA ASP A 132 -1.91 -10.90 16.59
C ASP A 132 -2.37 -12.27 16.12
N GLY A 133 -2.87 -12.37 14.88
CA GLY A 133 -3.36 -13.62 14.31
C GLY A 133 -4.87 -13.80 14.43
N GLU A 134 -5.61 -12.79 14.92
CA GLU A 134 -7.07 -12.85 15.00
C GLU A 134 -7.72 -11.70 14.22
N VAL A 135 -8.63 -12.03 13.29
CA VAL A 135 -9.37 -11.04 12.50
C VAL A 135 -10.84 -11.41 12.47
N GLU A 136 -11.72 -10.43 12.67
CA GLU A 136 -13.16 -10.54 12.44
C GLU A 136 -13.62 -9.57 11.34
N LEU A 137 -14.43 -10.07 10.41
CA LEU A 137 -15.05 -9.31 9.34
C LEU A 137 -16.45 -9.86 9.02
N GLU A 138 -17.49 -9.04 9.19
CA GLU A 138 -18.89 -9.37 8.86
C GLU A 138 -19.37 -10.75 9.36
N GLY A 139 -18.99 -11.15 10.58
CA GLY A 139 -19.38 -12.42 11.19
C GLY A 139 -18.54 -13.63 10.75
N ALA A 140 -17.52 -13.44 9.93
CA ALA A 140 -16.45 -14.42 9.72
C ALA A 140 -15.24 -14.07 10.59
N THR A 141 -14.54 -15.09 11.06
CA THR A 141 -13.35 -14.97 11.89
C THR A 141 -12.21 -15.81 11.36
N VAL A 142 -10.99 -15.28 11.45
CA VAL A 142 -9.75 -16.01 11.28
C VAL A 142 -9.03 -16.00 12.61
N GLN A 143 -8.60 -17.17 13.07
CA GLN A 143 -7.71 -17.34 14.21
C GLN A 143 -6.51 -18.15 13.76
N CYS A 144 -5.32 -17.60 13.94
CA CYS A 144 -4.07 -18.24 13.56
C CYS A 144 -3.15 -18.27 14.76
N THR A 145 -2.39 -19.35 14.92
CA THR A 145 -1.46 -19.51 16.06
C THR A 145 -0.42 -18.40 16.15
N CYS A 146 -0.17 -17.70 15.03
CA CYS A 146 0.63 -16.48 14.96
C CYS A 146 0.16 -15.63 13.78
N GLY A 147 0.41 -14.31 13.86
CA GLY A 147 0.13 -13.37 12.78
C GLY A 147 1.38 -12.98 11.96
N PRO A 148 1.23 -12.01 11.03
CA PRO A 148 -0.02 -11.31 10.72
C PRO A 148 -0.95 -12.15 9.84
N VAL A 149 -2.26 -11.93 10.00
CA VAL A 149 -3.30 -12.52 9.14
C VAL A 149 -4.24 -11.46 8.61
N TRP A 150 -4.84 -11.75 7.46
CA TRP A 150 -5.89 -10.93 6.88
C TRP A 150 -7.07 -11.79 6.44
N LEU A 151 -8.26 -11.19 6.45
CA LEU A 151 -9.51 -11.78 6.02
C LEU A 151 -10.17 -10.84 5.02
N ALA A 152 -10.66 -11.37 3.92
CA ALA A 152 -11.44 -10.63 2.94
C ALA A 152 -12.69 -11.42 2.53
N LYS A 153 -13.73 -10.68 2.18
CA LYS A 153 -14.95 -11.19 1.56
C LYS A 153 -14.98 -10.75 0.10
N SER A 154 -15.33 -11.65 -0.82
CA SER A 154 -15.59 -11.24 -2.20
C SER A 154 -16.69 -10.18 -2.24
N PRO A 155 -16.59 -9.13 -3.08
CA PRO A 155 -17.66 -8.18 -3.29
C PRO A 155 -18.98 -8.82 -3.75
N THR A 156 -18.94 -10.00 -4.39
CA THR A 156 -20.14 -10.75 -4.76
C THR A 156 -20.74 -11.56 -3.61
N GLY A 157 -19.98 -11.74 -2.52
CA GLY A 157 -20.37 -12.48 -1.32
C GLY A 157 -20.12 -14.00 -1.39
N ASP A 158 -19.65 -14.51 -2.53
CA ASP A 158 -19.60 -15.96 -2.79
C ASP A 158 -18.37 -16.66 -2.18
N CYS A 159 -17.37 -15.90 -1.72
CA CYS A 159 -16.16 -16.46 -1.17
C CYS A 159 -15.53 -15.63 -0.04
N TRP A 160 -14.85 -16.36 0.84
CA TRP A 160 -14.00 -15.81 1.90
C TRP A 160 -12.56 -16.17 1.62
N ILE A 161 -11.66 -15.22 1.87
CA ILE A 161 -10.24 -15.37 1.61
C ILE A 161 -9.51 -14.99 2.90
N ALA A 162 -8.76 -15.93 3.46
CA ALA A 162 -7.90 -15.70 4.59
C ALA A 162 -6.45 -15.84 4.14
N GLY A 163 -5.58 -14.91 4.53
CA GLY A 163 -4.16 -15.00 4.24
C GLY A 163 -3.33 -14.89 5.49
N TYR A 164 -2.29 -15.71 5.56
CA TYR A 164 -1.24 -15.64 6.57
C TYR A 164 0.03 -15.13 5.91
N LEU A 165 0.67 -14.16 6.56
CA LEU A 165 1.87 -13.50 6.05
C LEU A 165 3.12 -13.78 6.90
N GLY A 166 2.99 -14.59 7.95
CA GLY A 166 4.11 -14.96 8.80
C GLY A 166 5.01 -16.03 8.16
N LEU A 167 6.27 -16.06 8.59
CA LEU A 167 7.29 -16.97 8.04
C LEU A 167 7.42 -18.28 8.82
N GLN A 168 6.73 -18.41 9.95
CA GLN A 168 6.75 -19.61 10.79
C GLN A 168 5.59 -20.55 10.40
N PRO A 169 5.72 -21.86 10.64
CA PRO A 169 4.56 -22.74 10.57
C PRO A 169 3.43 -22.27 11.50
N ALA A 170 2.19 -22.40 11.05
CA ALA A 170 1.02 -21.93 11.78
C ALA A 170 -0.21 -22.78 11.47
N THR A 171 -1.10 -22.91 12.45
CA THR A 171 -2.43 -23.47 12.21
C THR A 171 -3.42 -22.31 12.09
N MET A 172 -4.11 -22.24 10.95
CA MET A 172 -5.17 -21.26 10.71
C MET A 172 -6.54 -21.92 10.84
N HIS A 173 -7.42 -21.29 11.60
CA HIS A 173 -8.83 -21.60 11.72
C HIS A 173 -9.65 -20.48 11.09
N LEU A 174 -10.37 -20.79 10.01
CA LEU A 174 -11.29 -19.85 9.35
C LEU A 174 -12.73 -20.29 9.65
N THR A 175 -13.51 -19.44 10.29
CA THR A 175 -14.94 -19.64 10.52
C THR A 175 -15.73 -18.61 9.73
N THR A 176 -16.71 -19.06 8.96
CA THR A 176 -17.61 -18.21 8.16
C THR A 176 -19.06 -18.59 8.45
N PRO A 177 -20.05 -17.79 8.02
CA PRO A 177 -21.45 -18.19 8.10
C PRO A 177 -21.78 -19.52 7.40
N ASP A 178 -20.98 -19.92 6.40
CA ASP A 178 -21.21 -21.10 5.58
C ASP A 178 -20.45 -22.35 6.06
N GLY A 179 -19.54 -22.19 7.03
CA GLY A 179 -18.77 -23.30 7.58
C GLY A 179 -17.42 -22.88 8.17
N SER A 180 -16.68 -23.88 8.69
CA SER A 180 -15.38 -23.68 9.34
C SER A 180 -14.31 -24.60 8.76
N ALA A 181 -13.07 -24.13 8.78
CA ALA A 181 -11.86 -24.77 8.28
C ALA A 181 -10.73 -24.71 9.28
N SER A 182 -9.87 -25.73 9.25
CA SER A 182 -8.54 -25.68 9.87
C SER A 182 -7.51 -26.09 8.84
N VAL A 183 -6.46 -25.30 8.67
CA VAL A 183 -5.39 -25.55 7.70
C VAL A 183 -4.04 -25.37 8.38
N GLU A 184 -3.14 -26.33 8.17
CA GLU A 184 -1.75 -26.24 8.56
C GLU A 184 -0.96 -25.51 7.47
N LEU A 185 -0.26 -24.45 7.85
CA LEU A 185 0.50 -23.57 6.97
C LEU A 185 1.99 -23.70 7.30
N ASN A 186 2.85 -23.79 6.29
CA ASN A 186 4.31 -23.90 6.45
C ASN A 186 5.04 -22.57 6.21
N GLY A 187 4.31 -21.46 6.15
CA GLY A 187 4.78 -20.13 5.76
C GLY A 187 3.64 -19.31 5.17
N PRO A 188 3.93 -18.20 4.47
CA PRO A 188 2.90 -17.36 3.89
C PRO A 188 2.03 -18.14 2.89
N ASP A 189 0.72 -18.08 3.07
CA ASP A 189 -0.24 -18.80 2.23
C ASP A 189 -1.62 -18.10 2.27
N VAL A 190 -2.46 -18.44 1.30
CA VAL A 190 -3.83 -17.97 1.15
C VAL A 190 -4.78 -19.17 1.14
N VAL A 191 -5.76 -19.12 2.02
CA VAL A 191 -6.85 -20.08 2.13
C VAL A 191 -8.13 -19.43 1.59
N VAL A 192 -8.75 -20.08 0.61
CA VAL A 192 -10.02 -19.65 0.02
C VAL A 192 -11.11 -20.62 0.45
N MET A 193 -12.23 -20.08 0.93
CA MET A 193 -13.44 -20.83 1.22
C MET A 193 -14.56 -20.39 0.27
N GLU A 194 -15.07 -21.34 -0.50
CA GLU A 194 -16.17 -21.16 -1.46
C GLU A 194 -17.21 -22.25 -1.21
N ASN A 195 -18.46 -21.86 -0.92
CA ASN A 195 -19.57 -22.79 -0.67
C ASN A 195 -19.25 -23.89 0.37
N GLY A 196 -18.54 -23.53 1.44
CA GLY A 196 -18.09 -24.48 2.48
C GLY A 196 -16.93 -25.40 2.07
N VAL A 197 -16.39 -25.26 0.86
CA VAL A 197 -15.22 -26.00 0.37
C VAL A 197 -13.98 -25.13 0.51
N ILE A 198 -12.92 -25.70 1.10
CA ILE A 198 -11.67 -25.00 1.35
C ILE A 198 -10.64 -25.39 0.30
N ARG A 199 -9.89 -24.40 -0.18
CA ARG A 199 -8.72 -24.58 -1.05
C ARG A 199 -7.58 -23.73 -0.51
N SER A 200 -6.44 -24.34 -0.23
CA SER A 200 -5.17 -23.58 -0.19
C SER A 200 -4.79 -23.26 -1.64
N VAL A 201 -4.30 -22.04 -1.88
CA VAL A 201 -3.93 -21.55 -3.22
C VAL A 201 -2.43 -21.69 -3.46
N ALA A 202 -1.65 -22.15 -2.47
CA ALA A 202 -0.23 -22.46 -2.65
C ALA A 202 -0.02 -23.86 -3.27
N GLU A 203 -0.27 -23.97 -4.59
CA GLU A 203 0.40 -24.94 -5.49
C GLU A 203 0.83 -24.26 -6.80
#